data_AF-A0A154P8I4-F1
#
_entry.id   AF-A0A154P8I4-F1
#
_cell.length_a   1.000
_cell.length_b   1.000
_cell.length_c   1.000
_cell.angle_alpha   90.00
_cell.angle_beta   90.00
_cell.angle_gamma   90.00
#
_symmetry.space_group_name_H-M   'P 1'
#
loop_
_entity.id
_entity.type
_entity.pdbx_description
1 polymer ?
#
loop_
_entity_poly.entity_id
_entity_poly.type
_entity_poly.pdbx_seq_one_letter_code
_entity_poly.pdbx_strand_id
1 'polypeptide(L)'
;MNGSLCVRGCSKPATLMAHTVAKEYNVVGMTVKDFLDKHTDMEFNLTELRKMFKLHCHDYMENLVLDKASKAVEFCSKVIYEVGPESRKVKKGTGDKVWKFVFKKKVDNKEVSHFVFIATYKQENAEFKPDNTQNTMILSLKQAALLGHDTFARLVEIGLNSHKILLTPLAGACFCKEDVGKLAVDLRLDIEIVINSINQSTQGGGHYLVNSDIDFAICGAYAATKNVKDEGLKKSIVVKVII
;
A
#
# COMPACT_ATOMS: atom_id res chain seq x y z
N MET A 1 -29.46 -33.72 -27.45
CA MET A 1 -28.64 -33.63 -28.69
C MET A 1 -27.99 -32.26 -28.69
N ASN A 2 -26.71 -32.20 -28.31
CA ASN A 2 -25.94 -30.96 -28.22
C ASN A 2 -25.35 -30.63 -29.59
N GLY A 3 -25.89 -29.62 -30.26
CA GLY A 3 -25.30 -29.04 -31.45
C GLY A 3 -24.13 -28.13 -31.06
N SER A 4 -22.91 -28.65 -31.20
CA SER A 4 -21.69 -27.84 -31.17
C SER A 4 -21.65 -26.95 -32.43
N LEU A 5 -21.95 -25.67 -32.26
CA LEU A 5 -21.70 -24.65 -33.28
C LEU A 5 -20.20 -24.29 -33.23
N CYS A 6 -19.42 -24.98 -34.04
CA CYS A 6 -18.04 -24.62 -34.35
C CYS A 6 -18.05 -23.37 -35.25
N VAL A 7 -17.95 -22.19 -34.65
CA VAL A 7 -17.73 -20.94 -35.39
C VAL A 7 -16.27 -20.92 -35.84
N ARG A 8 -16.04 -21.13 -37.13
CA ARG A 8 -14.73 -21.00 -37.76
C ARG A 8 -14.20 -19.58 -37.55
N GLY A 9 -13.02 -19.47 -36.97
CA GLY A 9 -12.38 -18.21 -36.60
C GLY A 9 -12.29 -17.24 -37.78
N CYS A 10 -12.70 -16.01 -37.53
CA CYS A 10 -12.47 -14.90 -38.46
C CYS A 10 -10.95 -14.67 -38.53
N SER A 11 -10.35 -14.79 -39.71
CA SER A 11 -8.94 -14.51 -39.89
C SER A 11 -8.65 -13.05 -39.55
N LYS A 12 -7.52 -12.80 -38.89
CA LYS A 12 -7.05 -11.46 -38.57
C LYS A 12 -7.07 -10.60 -39.85
N PRO A 13 -7.66 -9.40 -39.85
CA PRO A 13 -7.76 -8.56 -41.04
C PRO A 13 -6.40 -8.37 -41.72
N ALA A 14 -6.39 -8.28 -43.05
CA ALA A 14 -5.17 -8.16 -43.85
C ALA A 14 -4.26 -6.99 -43.39
N THR A 15 -4.88 -5.89 -42.99
CA THR A 15 -4.23 -4.69 -42.44
C THR A 15 -3.51 -4.93 -41.11
N LEU A 16 -3.88 -5.98 -40.39
CA LEU A 16 -3.31 -6.35 -39.10
C LEU A 16 -2.38 -7.56 -39.20
N MET A 17 -2.06 -8.06 -40.40
CA MET A 17 -1.23 -9.27 -40.60
C MET A 17 0.16 -9.22 -39.93
N ALA A 18 0.75 -8.03 -39.80
CA ALA A 18 2.02 -7.84 -39.07
C ALA A 18 1.88 -7.82 -37.53
N HIS A 19 0.67 -7.71 -36.97
CA HIS A 19 0.44 -7.55 -35.52
C HIS A 19 0.15 -8.87 -34.81
N THR A 20 0.68 -9.09 -33.61
CA THR A 20 0.31 -10.27 -32.78
C THR A 20 -0.98 -9.98 -32.01
N VAL A 21 -1.95 -10.91 -32.03
CA VAL A 21 -3.14 -10.82 -31.16
C VAL A 21 -2.67 -11.04 -29.72
N ALA A 22 -2.72 -9.99 -28.90
CA ALA A 22 -2.25 -10.05 -27.52
C ALA A 22 -3.17 -10.91 -26.63
N LYS A 23 -4.49 -10.78 -26.82
CA LYS A 23 -5.52 -11.50 -26.10
C LYS A 23 -6.83 -11.44 -26.86
N GLU A 24 -7.58 -12.54 -26.88
CA GLU A 24 -8.93 -12.61 -27.44
C GLU A 24 -9.95 -12.49 -26.30
N TYR A 25 -11.00 -11.70 -26.49
CA TYR A 25 -12.06 -11.48 -25.51
C TYR A 25 -13.40 -11.91 -26.09
N ASN A 26 -14.09 -12.81 -25.39
CA ASN A 26 -15.48 -13.15 -25.72
C ASN A 26 -16.41 -12.14 -25.04
N VAL A 27 -16.97 -11.21 -25.83
CA VAL A 27 -17.88 -10.18 -25.34
C VAL A 27 -19.31 -10.71 -25.39
N VAL A 28 -19.76 -11.29 -24.28
CA VAL A 28 -21.11 -11.88 -24.14
C VAL A 28 -22.13 -10.93 -23.49
N GLY A 29 -21.73 -9.69 -23.21
CA GLY A 29 -22.52 -8.73 -22.45
C GLY A 29 -22.37 -8.91 -20.92
N MET A 30 -22.60 -7.83 -20.19
CA MET A 30 -22.56 -7.75 -18.72
C MET A 30 -23.68 -6.81 -18.30
N THR A 31 -24.43 -7.13 -17.23
CA THR A 31 -25.45 -6.18 -16.75
C THR A 31 -24.79 -5.00 -16.05
N VAL A 32 -25.48 -3.86 -15.97
CA VAL A 32 -24.98 -2.71 -15.21
C VAL A 32 -24.74 -3.08 -13.74
N LYS A 33 -25.62 -3.92 -13.17
CA LYS A 33 -25.43 -4.45 -11.83
C LYS A 33 -24.17 -5.31 -11.71
N ASP A 34 -23.97 -6.28 -12.60
CA ASP A 34 -22.76 -7.12 -12.59
C ASP A 34 -21.49 -6.28 -12.80
N PHE A 35 -21.57 -5.22 -13.61
CA PHE A 35 -20.46 -4.28 -13.78
C PHE A 35 -20.19 -3.54 -12.49
N LEU A 36 -21.21 -2.98 -11.85
CA LEU A 36 -21.08 -2.29 -10.57
C LEU A 36 -20.57 -3.27 -9.51
N ASP A 37 -21.24 -4.39 -9.26
CA ASP A 37 -20.81 -5.38 -8.26
C ASP A 37 -19.35 -5.81 -8.52
N LYS A 38 -18.98 -6.16 -9.77
CA LYS A 38 -17.61 -6.56 -10.12
C LYS A 38 -16.57 -5.45 -9.99
N HIS A 39 -16.94 -4.19 -10.20
CA HIS A 39 -16.00 -3.07 -10.22
C HIS A 39 -16.10 -2.16 -8.99
N THR A 40 -17.08 -2.37 -8.10
CA THR A 40 -17.30 -1.64 -6.84
C THR A 40 -17.08 -2.52 -5.61
N ASP A 41 -17.36 -3.84 -5.64
CA ASP A 41 -17.00 -4.76 -4.53
C ASP A 41 -15.49 -5.03 -4.46
N MET A 42 -14.70 -4.51 -5.41
CA MET A 42 -13.24 -4.52 -5.36
C MET A 42 -12.63 -3.34 -4.60
N GLU A 43 -13.43 -2.42 -4.05
CA GLU A 43 -12.87 -1.33 -3.26
C GLU A 43 -12.20 -1.88 -1.99
N PHE A 44 -10.87 -1.84 -2.01
CA PHE A 44 -10.06 -2.04 -0.83
C PHE A 44 -10.55 -1.12 0.29
N ASN A 45 -11.13 -1.73 1.33
CA ASN A 45 -11.68 -1.01 2.46
C ASN A 45 -10.65 -0.94 3.61
N LEU A 46 -9.97 0.20 3.73
CA LEU A 46 -8.98 0.41 4.79
C LEU A 46 -9.60 0.33 6.20
N THR A 47 -10.85 0.76 6.36
CA THR A 47 -11.55 0.69 7.66
C THR A 47 -11.74 -0.76 8.10
N GLU A 48 -12.13 -1.64 7.19
CA GLU A 48 -12.25 -3.08 7.51
C GLU A 48 -10.88 -3.71 7.75
N LEU A 49 -9.86 -3.34 6.98
CA LEU A 49 -8.48 -3.78 7.21
C LEU A 49 -8.00 -3.41 8.62
N ARG A 50 -8.25 -2.18 9.07
CA ARG A 50 -7.92 -1.71 10.43
C ARG A 50 -8.60 -2.55 11.50
N LYS A 51 -9.90 -2.84 11.33
CA LYS A 51 -10.67 -3.67 12.27
C LYS A 51 -10.11 -5.08 12.36
N MET A 52 -9.87 -5.73 11.22
CA MET A 52 -9.27 -7.07 11.17
C MET A 52 -7.89 -7.07 11.82
N PHE A 53 -7.02 -6.11 11.47
CA PHE A 53 -5.67 -6.05 12.04
C PHE A 53 -5.69 -5.85 13.56
N LYS A 54 -6.62 -5.07 14.11
CA LYS A 54 -6.79 -4.89 15.56
C LYS A 54 -7.10 -6.20 16.31
N LEU A 55 -7.74 -7.18 15.65
CA LEU A 55 -7.97 -8.50 16.25
C LEU A 55 -6.66 -9.26 16.47
N HIS A 56 -5.65 -9.04 15.63
CA HIS A 56 -4.33 -9.70 15.73
C HIS A 56 -3.33 -8.86 16.55
N CYS A 57 -3.27 -7.56 16.30
CA CYS A 57 -2.46 -6.58 17.05
C CYS A 57 -3.38 -5.79 17.98
N HIS A 58 -3.62 -6.32 19.18
CA HIS A 58 -4.59 -5.79 20.15
C HIS A 58 -4.43 -4.30 20.51
N ASP A 59 -3.19 -3.80 20.56
CA ASP A 59 -2.85 -2.41 20.89
C ASP A 59 -2.85 -1.50 19.66
N TYR A 60 -3.24 -2.01 18.49
CA TYR A 60 -3.46 -1.21 17.30
C TYR A 60 -4.59 -0.20 17.54
N MET A 61 -4.32 1.06 17.21
CA MET A 61 -5.18 2.23 17.49
C MET A 61 -5.37 2.58 18.98
N GLU A 62 -4.63 1.96 19.91
CA GLU A 62 -4.55 2.48 21.29
C GLU A 62 -3.70 3.75 21.34
N ASN A 63 -3.98 4.62 22.32
CA ASN A 63 -3.16 5.82 22.55
C ASN A 63 -1.71 5.43 22.82
N LEU A 64 -0.79 6.05 22.07
CA LEU A 64 0.64 5.81 22.20
C LEU A 64 1.19 6.66 23.36
N VAL A 65 2.10 6.08 24.13
CA VAL A 65 2.75 6.71 25.28
C VAL A 65 4.25 6.43 25.18
N LEU A 66 5.09 7.45 25.41
CA LEU A 66 6.54 7.40 25.20
C LEU A 66 7.22 6.20 25.88
N ASP A 67 6.89 5.94 27.14
CA ASP A 67 7.57 4.92 27.95
C ASP A 67 6.81 3.58 28.01
N LYS A 68 5.80 3.37 27.15
CA LYS A 68 5.01 2.13 27.08
C LYS A 68 5.30 1.41 25.77
N ALA A 69 5.77 0.16 25.87
CA ALA A 69 5.96 -0.69 24.71
C ALA A 69 4.64 -0.91 23.94
N SER A 70 4.71 -0.80 22.61
CA SER A 70 3.58 -1.06 21.70
C SER A 70 4.01 -1.98 20.57
N LYS A 71 3.25 -3.06 20.36
CA LYS A 71 3.43 -3.99 19.24
C LYS A 71 3.02 -3.35 17.92
N ALA A 72 2.05 -2.43 17.94
CA ALA A 72 1.69 -1.65 16.76
C ALA A 72 2.85 -0.75 16.31
N VAL A 73 3.57 -0.12 17.25
CA VAL A 73 4.77 0.68 16.95
C VAL A 73 5.90 -0.19 16.41
N GLU A 74 6.14 -1.35 17.00
CA GLU A 74 7.14 -2.31 16.50
C GLU A 74 6.79 -2.79 15.08
N PHE A 75 5.54 -3.20 14.84
CA PHE A 75 5.04 -3.57 13.52
C PHE A 75 5.25 -2.43 12.51
N CYS A 76 4.85 -1.20 12.85
CA CYS A 76 5.06 -0.01 12.04
C CYS A 76 6.54 0.16 11.66
N SER A 77 7.43 0.12 12.65
CA SER A 77 8.88 0.25 12.44
C SER A 77 9.41 -0.84 11.50
N LYS A 78 9.10 -2.11 11.78
CA LYS A 78 9.51 -3.25 10.95
C LYS A 78 8.99 -3.13 9.52
N VAL A 79 7.75 -2.73 9.33
CA VAL A 79 7.16 -2.59 7.99
C VAL A 79 7.83 -1.47 7.20
N ILE A 80 8.00 -0.29 7.79
CA ILE A 80 8.53 0.89 7.11
C ILE A 80 10.02 0.78 6.83
N TYR A 81 10.80 0.29 7.80
CA TYR A 81 12.27 0.32 7.76
C TYR A 81 12.93 -1.00 7.35
N GLU A 82 12.22 -2.13 7.40
CA GLU A 82 12.80 -3.46 7.06
C GLU A 82 12.04 -4.13 5.92
N VAL A 83 10.77 -4.50 6.13
CA VAL A 83 9.97 -5.27 5.16
C VAL A 83 9.79 -4.51 3.84
N GLY A 84 9.42 -3.23 3.89
CA GLY A 84 9.27 -2.39 2.72
C GLY A 84 10.53 -2.35 1.86
N PRO A 85 11.69 -1.93 2.40
CA PRO A 85 12.98 -1.98 1.70
C PRO A 85 13.37 -3.36 1.17
N GLU A 86 13.22 -4.42 1.96
CA GLU A 86 13.57 -5.78 1.52
C GLU A 86 12.69 -6.27 0.37
N SER A 87 11.40 -5.94 0.39
CA SER A 87 10.45 -6.35 -0.64
C SER A 87 10.76 -5.74 -2.01
N ARG A 88 11.33 -4.53 -2.04
CA ARG A 88 11.78 -3.87 -3.27
C ARG A 88 12.96 -4.59 -3.93
N LYS A 89 13.75 -5.35 -3.16
CA LYS A 89 14.87 -6.15 -3.67
C LYS A 89 14.43 -7.47 -4.32
N VAL A 90 13.19 -7.92 -4.09
CA VAL A 90 12.62 -9.13 -4.72
C VAL A 90 12.34 -8.85 -6.19
N LYS A 91 12.90 -9.63 -7.12
CA LYS A 91 12.70 -9.45 -8.56
C LYS A 91 11.57 -10.36 -9.07
N LYS A 92 10.96 -10.00 -10.20
CA LYS A 92 9.98 -10.87 -10.87
C LYS A 92 10.66 -12.20 -11.21
N GLY A 93 10.04 -13.32 -10.86
CA GLY A 93 10.55 -14.66 -11.14
C GLY A 93 11.59 -15.23 -10.15
N THR A 94 12.01 -14.49 -9.11
CA THR A 94 12.99 -15.01 -8.11
C THR A 94 12.34 -15.70 -6.89
N GLY A 95 11.06 -16.04 -6.99
CA GLY A 95 10.26 -16.54 -5.86
C GLY A 95 9.74 -15.42 -4.95
N ASP A 96 8.60 -15.69 -4.31
CA ASP A 96 7.97 -14.76 -3.39
C ASP A 96 8.57 -14.85 -1.97
N LYS A 97 8.61 -13.71 -1.28
CA LYS A 97 9.03 -13.64 0.12
C LYS A 97 7.84 -13.48 1.04
N VAL A 98 7.96 -14.05 2.23
CA VAL A 98 6.98 -13.94 3.31
C VAL A 98 7.67 -13.52 4.60
N TRP A 99 7.10 -12.54 5.28
CA TRP A 99 7.49 -12.14 6.63
C TRP A 99 6.38 -12.53 7.60
N LYS A 100 6.74 -13.13 8.73
CA LYS A 100 5.80 -13.58 9.76
C LYS A 100 5.96 -12.74 11.02
N PHE A 101 4.88 -12.10 11.43
CA PHE A 101 4.76 -11.38 12.69
C PHE A 101 3.97 -12.23 13.67
N VAL A 102 4.43 -12.31 14.92
CA VAL A 102 3.79 -13.10 15.98
C VAL A 102 3.37 -12.16 17.10
N PHE A 103 2.06 -11.95 17.25
CA PHE A 103 1.49 -11.13 18.29
C PHE A 103 0.99 -12.03 19.43
N LYS A 104 1.69 -11.98 20.56
CA LYS A 104 1.31 -12.74 21.76
C LYS A 104 0.38 -11.91 22.64
N LYS A 105 -0.66 -12.54 23.18
CA LYS A 105 -1.60 -11.94 24.14
C LYS A 105 -1.88 -12.95 25.26
N LYS A 106 -2.03 -12.46 26.49
CA LYS A 106 -2.56 -13.27 27.59
C LYS A 106 -4.09 -13.15 27.62
N VAL A 107 -4.78 -14.27 27.57
CA VAL A 107 -6.25 -14.40 27.73
C VAL A 107 -6.48 -15.49 28.77
N ASP A 108 -7.16 -15.18 29.86
CA ASP A 108 -7.45 -16.11 30.97
C ASP A 108 -6.19 -16.87 31.47
N ASN A 109 -5.09 -16.15 31.68
CA ASN A 109 -3.77 -16.69 32.05
C ASN A 109 -3.12 -17.65 31.04
N LYS A 110 -3.67 -17.79 29.83
CA LYS A 110 -3.07 -18.54 28.72
C LYS A 110 -2.48 -17.60 27.67
N GLU A 111 -1.32 -17.95 27.14
CA GLU A 111 -0.72 -17.22 26.02
C GLU A 111 -1.37 -17.67 24.70
N VAL A 112 -2.03 -16.75 24.02
CA VAL A 112 -2.58 -16.91 22.68
C VAL A 112 -1.70 -16.17 21.69
N SER A 113 -1.36 -16.81 20.57
CA SER A 113 -0.56 -16.22 19.50
C SER A 113 -1.42 -15.95 18.27
N HIS A 114 -1.37 -14.71 17.77
CA HIS A 114 -1.89 -14.32 16.48
C HIS A 114 -0.73 -14.17 15.48
N PHE A 115 -0.94 -14.58 14.24
CA PHE A 115 0.05 -14.57 13.18
C PHE A 115 -0.38 -13.62 12.08
N VAL A 116 0.49 -12.69 11.70
CA VAL A 116 0.26 -11.84 10.53
C VAL A 116 1.38 -12.10 9.55
N PHE A 117 1.01 -12.53 8.34
CA PHE A 117 1.94 -12.77 7.26
C PHE A 117 1.89 -11.61 6.27
N ILE A 118 3.05 -11.13 5.86
CA ILE A 118 3.16 -10.18 4.75
C ILE A 118 3.80 -10.94 3.60
N ALA A 119 3.15 -11.00 2.45
CA ALA A 119 3.65 -11.74 1.30
C ALA A 119 3.88 -10.82 0.09
N THR A 120 4.93 -11.11 -0.67
CA THR A 120 5.06 -10.61 -2.05
C THR A 120 4.26 -11.52 -2.99
N TYR A 121 3.74 -10.96 -4.08
CA TYR A 121 3.02 -11.68 -5.12
C TYR A 121 3.61 -11.26 -6.48
N LYS A 122 4.84 -11.69 -6.76
CA LYS A 122 5.65 -11.30 -7.94
C LYS A 122 5.74 -12.42 -8.98
N GLN A 123 5.06 -13.55 -8.78
CA GLN A 123 4.89 -14.56 -9.82
C GLN A 123 3.88 -14.11 -10.88
N GLU A 124 4.03 -14.59 -12.12
CA GLU A 124 3.03 -14.37 -13.17
C GLU A 124 1.72 -15.06 -12.80
N ASN A 125 0.62 -14.31 -12.85
CA ASN A 125 -0.73 -14.73 -12.45
C ASN A 125 -0.93 -15.02 -10.95
N ALA A 126 -0.03 -14.54 -10.08
CA ALA A 126 -0.28 -14.59 -8.65
C ALA A 126 -1.44 -13.68 -8.27
N GLU A 127 -2.57 -14.28 -7.88
CA GLU A 127 -3.67 -13.56 -7.27
C GLU A 127 -3.39 -13.39 -5.77
N PHE A 128 -3.41 -12.14 -5.30
CA PHE A 128 -3.49 -11.88 -3.87
C PHE A 128 -4.85 -12.35 -3.38
N LYS A 129 -4.85 -13.40 -2.54
CA LYS A 129 -6.03 -13.85 -1.82
C LYS A 129 -5.86 -13.44 -0.36
N PRO A 130 -6.54 -12.37 0.10
CA PRO A 130 -6.55 -12.05 1.51
C PRO A 130 -7.16 -13.24 2.25
N ASP A 131 -6.49 -13.70 3.30
CA ASP A 131 -7.01 -14.71 4.20
C ASP A 131 -6.99 -14.14 5.62
N ASN A 132 -8.10 -14.30 6.32
CA ASN A 132 -8.28 -13.81 7.67
C ASN A 132 -9.11 -14.83 8.46
N THR A 133 -8.42 -15.54 9.35
CA THR A 133 -8.98 -16.50 10.29
C THR A 133 -8.88 -15.92 11.70
N GLN A 134 -9.40 -16.64 12.71
CA GLN A 134 -9.36 -16.21 14.10
C GLN A 134 -7.94 -15.82 14.58
N ASN A 135 -6.92 -16.56 14.17
CA ASN A 135 -5.54 -16.38 14.66
C ASN A 135 -4.54 -16.05 13.55
N THR A 136 -4.95 -15.98 12.28
CA THR A 136 -4.03 -15.73 11.16
C THR A 136 -4.59 -14.73 10.18
N MET A 137 -3.78 -13.76 9.77
CA MET A 137 -4.08 -12.79 8.72
C MET A 137 -2.97 -12.78 7.67
N ILE A 138 -3.32 -12.70 6.39
CA ILE A 138 -2.39 -12.52 5.28
C ILE A 138 -2.59 -11.13 4.67
N LEU A 139 -1.51 -10.36 4.62
CA LEU A 139 -1.43 -9.02 4.07
C LEU A 139 -0.57 -8.99 2.82
N SER A 140 -1.00 -8.21 1.84
CA SER A 140 -0.08 -7.68 0.83
C SER A 140 0.85 -6.64 1.45
N LEU A 141 1.99 -6.37 0.80
CA LEU A 141 2.88 -5.26 1.19
C LEU A 141 2.16 -3.91 1.27
N LYS A 142 1.24 -3.64 0.33
CA LYS A 142 0.47 -2.39 0.29
C LYS A 142 -0.38 -2.25 1.55
N GLN A 143 -1.12 -3.30 1.91
CA GLN A 143 -1.98 -3.30 3.10
C GLN A 143 -1.17 -3.12 4.39
N ALA A 144 -0.05 -3.85 4.52
CA ALA A 144 0.81 -3.72 5.68
C ALA A 144 1.40 -2.31 5.80
N ALA A 145 1.82 -1.71 4.67
CA ALA A 145 2.32 -0.34 4.66
C ALA A 145 1.24 0.67 5.08
N LEU A 146 0.00 0.53 4.61
CA LEU A 146 -1.10 1.41 5.02
C LEU A 146 -1.34 1.36 6.54
N LEU A 147 -1.39 0.14 7.12
CA LEU A 147 -1.51 -0.04 8.57
C LEU A 147 -0.31 0.53 9.35
N GLY A 148 0.90 0.39 8.78
CA GLY A 148 2.11 1.02 9.32
C GLY A 148 2.00 2.54 9.34
N HIS A 149 1.56 3.15 8.23
CA HIS A 149 1.43 4.61 8.10
C HIS A 149 0.34 5.20 9.02
N ASP A 150 -0.72 4.46 9.34
CA ASP A 150 -1.69 4.88 10.36
C ASP A 150 -1.06 4.99 11.75
N THR A 151 -0.18 4.06 12.11
CA THR A 151 0.56 4.13 13.37
C THR A 151 1.66 5.19 13.31
N PHE A 152 2.32 5.32 12.17
CA PHE A 152 3.34 6.35 11.95
C PHE A 152 2.77 7.76 12.11
N ALA A 153 1.57 8.02 11.61
CA ALA A 153 0.94 9.33 11.72
C ALA A 153 0.72 9.77 13.17
N ARG A 154 0.34 8.82 14.05
CA ARG A 154 0.20 9.07 15.49
C ARG A 154 1.55 9.25 16.20
N LEU A 155 2.62 8.66 15.65
CA LEU A 155 3.97 8.89 16.16
C LEU A 155 4.51 10.28 15.79
N VAL A 156 4.01 10.92 14.72
CA VAL A 156 4.42 12.27 14.32
C VAL A 156 4.13 13.27 15.42
N GLU A 157 2.92 13.27 15.98
CA GLU A 157 2.53 14.14 17.10
C GLU A 157 3.47 13.95 18.31
N ILE A 158 3.71 12.70 18.72
CA ILE A 158 4.62 12.39 19.84
C ILE A 158 6.05 12.84 19.54
N GLY A 159 6.50 12.64 18.30
CA GLY A 159 7.80 13.09 17.82
C GLY A 159 7.93 14.61 17.95
N LEU A 160 6.94 15.36 17.47
CA LEU A 160 6.92 16.82 17.52
C LEU A 160 6.94 17.35 18.95
N ASN A 161 6.13 16.77 19.84
CA ASN A 161 6.14 17.10 21.28
C ASN A 161 7.51 16.81 21.92
N SER A 162 8.29 15.90 21.33
CA SER A 162 9.66 15.57 21.71
C SER A 162 10.73 16.31 20.90
N HIS A 163 10.36 17.37 20.17
CA HIS A 163 11.24 18.17 19.29
C HIS A 163 11.92 17.34 18.17
N LYS A 164 11.24 16.30 17.67
CA LYS A 164 11.72 15.40 16.61
C LYS A 164 10.76 15.41 15.43
N ILE A 165 11.26 15.81 14.26
CA ILE A 165 10.54 15.62 13.00
C ILE A 165 10.77 14.17 12.52
N LEU A 166 9.67 13.47 12.22
CA LEU A 166 9.68 12.09 11.74
C LEU A 166 9.26 12.03 10.27
N LEU A 167 10.18 11.60 9.40
CA LEU A 167 9.90 11.29 8.00
C LEU A 167 10.20 9.80 7.77
N THR A 168 9.33 9.14 7.01
CA THR A 168 9.63 7.80 6.50
C THR A 168 10.81 7.86 5.52
N PRO A 169 11.50 6.75 5.24
CA PRO A 169 12.63 6.76 4.29
C PRO A 169 12.26 7.28 2.89
N LEU A 170 11.05 6.98 2.40
CA LEU A 170 10.58 7.49 1.10
C LEU A 170 10.28 8.99 1.16
N ALA A 171 9.62 9.45 2.21
CA ALA A 171 9.39 10.87 2.44
C ALA A 171 10.71 11.66 2.52
N GLY A 172 11.66 11.20 3.32
CA GLY A 172 12.97 11.85 3.48
C GLY A 172 13.85 11.81 2.23
N ALA A 173 13.57 10.93 1.27
CA ALA A 173 14.22 10.95 -0.04
C ALA A 173 13.64 12.05 -0.96
N CYS A 174 12.42 12.50 -0.69
CA CYS A 174 11.70 13.48 -1.52
C CYS A 174 11.71 14.89 -0.90
N PHE A 175 11.69 14.98 0.43
CA PHE A 175 11.55 16.23 1.18
C PHE A 175 12.71 16.41 2.16
N CYS A 176 13.23 17.62 2.23
CA CYS A 176 14.25 18.03 3.19
C CYS A 176 13.62 18.23 4.57
N LYS A 177 14.16 17.56 5.60
CA LYS A 177 13.61 17.59 6.97
C LYS A 177 13.69 18.99 7.57
N GLU A 178 14.76 19.70 7.28
CA GLU A 178 15.07 21.03 7.80
C GLU A 178 14.13 22.10 7.23
N ASP A 179 13.60 21.89 6.02
CA ASP A 179 12.71 22.84 5.33
C ASP A 179 11.23 22.66 5.69
N VAL A 180 10.85 21.57 6.38
CA VAL A 180 9.44 21.26 6.66
C VAL A 180 8.76 22.36 7.48
N GLY A 181 9.46 22.96 8.45
CA GLY A 181 8.90 24.07 9.23
C GLY A 181 8.59 25.30 8.39
N LYS A 182 9.49 25.64 7.45
CA LYS A 182 9.27 26.74 6.51
C LYS A 182 8.10 26.43 5.58
N LEU A 183 8.02 25.21 5.06
CA LEU A 183 6.92 24.77 4.21
C LEU A 183 5.56 24.88 4.93
N ALA A 184 5.50 24.53 6.22
CA ALA A 184 4.30 24.68 7.02
C ALA A 184 3.86 26.15 7.15
N VAL A 185 4.81 27.06 7.38
CA VAL A 185 4.55 28.51 7.42
C VAL A 185 4.03 29.02 6.07
N ASP A 186 4.68 28.64 4.97
CA ASP A 186 4.30 29.10 3.62
C ASP A 186 2.90 28.60 3.23
N LEU A 187 2.56 27.37 3.61
CA LEU A 187 1.24 26.77 3.36
C LEU A 187 0.17 27.21 4.38
N ARG A 188 0.56 27.87 5.47
CA ARG A 188 -0.32 28.23 6.60
C ARG A 188 -1.04 27.01 7.20
N LEU A 189 -0.30 25.92 7.35
CA LEU A 189 -0.76 24.67 7.95
C LEU A 189 0.04 24.36 9.20
N ASP A 190 -0.55 23.59 10.12
CA ASP A 190 0.20 23.05 11.26
C ASP A 190 1.30 22.11 10.75
N ILE A 191 2.48 22.18 11.39
CA ILE A 191 3.64 21.37 10.99
C ILE A 191 3.34 19.87 11.06
N GLU A 192 2.48 19.44 11.99
CA GLU A 192 2.01 18.07 12.11
C GLU A 192 1.25 17.62 10.86
N ILE A 193 0.31 18.44 10.38
CA ILE A 193 -0.47 18.18 9.17
C ILE A 193 0.48 18.03 7.99
N VAL A 194 1.44 18.96 7.82
CA VAL A 194 2.41 18.90 6.72
C VAL A 194 3.27 17.64 6.78
N ILE A 195 3.79 17.26 7.95
CA ILE A 195 4.60 16.04 8.10
C ILE A 195 3.76 14.80 7.79
N ASN A 196 2.54 14.72 8.30
CA ASN A 196 1.64 13.61 8.03
C ASN A 196 1.28 13.52 6.53
N SER A 197 1.00 14.64 5.88
CA SER A 197 0.74 14.70 4.45
C SER A 197 1.93 14.28 3.63
N ILE A 198 3.14 14.78 3.92
CA ILE A 198 4.37 14.32 3.25
C ILE A 198 4.54 12.80 3.38
N ASN A 199 4.38 12.27 4.60
CA ASN A 199 4.60 10.85 4.86
C ASN A 199 3.59 9.94 4.17
N GLN A 200 2.30 10.29 4.21
CA GLN A 200 1.25 9.44 3.63
C GLN A 200 1.19 9.56 2.10
N SER A 201 1.51 10.72 1.55
CA SER A 201 1.44 10.98 0.10
C SER A 201 2.60 10.37 -0.69
N THR A 202 3.74 10.11 -0.04
CA THR A 202 4.94 9.53 -0.69
C THR A 202 4.92 7.99 -0.75
N GLN A 203 3.88 7.35 -0.18
CA GLN A 203 3.69 5.91 -0.17
C GLN A 203 2.71 5.44 -1.26
N GLY A 204 2.96 4.25 -1.81
CA GLY A 204 2.02 3.60 -2.73
C GLY A 204 0.67 3.29 -2.07
N GLY A 205 -0.42 3.79 -2.65
CA GLY A 205 -1.76 3.68 -2.05
C GLY A 205 -2.09 4.77 -1.04
N GLY A 206 -1.30 5.85 -0.97
CA GLY A 206 -1.53 6.99 -0.10
C GLY A 206 -2.97 7.53 -0.13
N HIS A 207 -3.65 7.50 -1.29
CA HIS A 207 -5.05 7.94 -1.42
C HIS A 207 -6.07 7.26 -0.50
N TYR A 208 -5.73 6.12 0.12
CA TYR A 208 -6.58 5.50 1.15
C TYR A 208 -6.38 6.10 2.56
N LEU A 209 -5.31 6.88 2.76
CA LEU A 209 -4.93 7.44 4.04
C LEU A 209 -5.44 8.89 4.17
N VAL A 210 -5.90 9.24 5.37
CA VAL A 210 -6.65 10.47 5.62
C VAL A 210 -5.84 11.76 5.45
N ASN A 211 -4.54 11.73 5.70
CA ASN A 211 -3.68 12.90 5.57
C ASN A 211 -3.01 12.97 4.19
N SER A 212 -3.21 11.97 3.33
CA SER A 212 -2.62 11.99 1.99
C SER A 212 -3.21 13.13 1.18
N ASP A 213 -2.35 13.79 0.44
CA ASP A 213 -2.66 14.96 -0.35
C ASP A 213 -1.97 14.85 -1.71
N ILE A 214 -2.70 15.23 -2.76
CA ILE A 214 -2.26 15.03 -4.14
C ILE A 214 -1.08 15.94 -4.51
N ASP A 215 -1.02 17.15 -3.97
CA ASP A 215 0.04 18.11 -4.28
C ASP A 215 1.36 17.63 -3.67
N PHE A 216 1.32 17.11 -2.44
CA PHE A 216 2.48 16.46 -1.83
C PHE A 216 2.90 15.19 -2.57
N ALA A 217 1.94 14.40 -3.06
CA ALA A 217 2.23 13.19 -3.85
C ALA A 217 2.93 13.55 -5.17
N ILE A 218 2.45 14.57 -5.89
CA ILE A 218 3.04 15.07 -7.13
C ILE A 218 4.45 15.60 -6.87
N CYS A 219 4.62 16.45 -5.84
CA CYS A 219 5.92 16.97 -5.44
C CYS A 219 6.90 15.82 -5.13
N GLY A 220 6.43 14.81 -4.38
CA GLY A 220 7.22 13.62 -4.05
C GLY A 220 7.65 12.84 -5.29
N ALA A 221 6.73 12.60 -6.22
CA ALA A 221 7.03 11.90 -7.48
C ALA A 221 8.03 12.66 -8.34
N TYR A 222 7.91 13.98 -8.42
CA TYR A 222 8.87 14.82 -9.15
C TYR A 222 10.25 14.82 -8.49
N ALA A 223 10.31 14.93 -7.16
CA ALA A 223 11.55 14.89 -6.41
C ALA A 223 12.25 13.53 -6.55
N ALA A 224 11.50 12.43 -6.44
CA ALA A 224 12.02 11.07 -6.60
C ALA A 224 12.56 10.78 -8.01
N THR A 225 11.99 11.45 -9.03
CA THR A 225 12.36 11.23 -10.43
C THR A 225 13.31 12.28 -11.01
N LYS A 226 13.74 13.28 -10.22
CA LYS A 226 14.56 14.40 -10.70
C LYS A 226 15.85 14.00 -11.43
N ASN A 227 16.44 12.86 -11.03
CA ASN A 227 17.70 12.34 -11.57
C ASN A 227 17.50 11.15 -12.53
N VAL A 228 16.26 10.76 -12.82
CA VAL A 228 15.96 9.68 -13.76
C VAL A 228 16.12 10.20 -15.18
N LYS A 229 17.11 9.67 -15.91
CA LYS A 229 17.40 10.08 -17.30
C LYS A 229 16.42 9.51 -18.32
N ASP A 230 15.74 8.42 -17.98
CA ASP A 230 14.71 7.82 -18.82
C ASP A 230 13.40 8.60 -18.66
N GLU A 231 13.13 9.49 -19.62
CA GLU A 231 11.92 10.32 -19.64
C GLU A 231 10.63 9.50 -19.72
N GLY A 232 10.67 8.32 -20.37
CA GLY A 232 9.53 7.42 -20.44
C GLY A 232 9.19 6.82 -19.07
N LEU A 233 10.21 6.33 -18.37
CA LEU A 233 10.08 5.83 -17.00
C LEU A 233 9.62 6.93 -16.04
N LYS A 234 10.24 8.12 -16.11
CA LYS A 234 9.86 9.29 -15.30
C LYS A 234 8.39 9.65 -15.49
N LYS A 235 7.94 9.80 -16.75
CA LYS A 235 6.52 10.07 -17.06
C LYS A 235 5.61 8.96 -16.54
N SER A 236 6.01 7.70 -16.66
CA SER A 236 5.21 6.56 -16.18
C SER A 236 5.02 6.54 -14.65
N ILE A 237 5.96 7.13 -13.90
CA ILE A 237 5.87 7.25 -12.44
C ILE A 237 4.97 8.42 -12.06
N VAL A 238 5.20 9.60 -12.64
CA VAL A 238 4.43 10.82 -12.31
C VAL A 238 2.96 10.69 -12.71
N VAL A 239 2.67 10.14 -13.90
CA VAL A 239 1.29 9.99 -14.39
C VAL A 239 0.46 9.06 -13.49
N LYS A 240 1.06 8.03 -12.90
CA LYS A 240 0.37 7.12 -11.96
C LYS A 240 -0.06 7.76 -10.63
N VAL A 241 0.39 8.99 -10.38
CA VAL A 241 0.01 9.77 -9.18
C VAL A 241 -1.14 10.73 -9.49
N ILE A 242 -1.30 11.13 -10.75
CA ILE A 242 -2.28 12.12 -11.21
C ILE A 242 -3.61 11.47 -11.63
N ILE A 243 -3.58 10.19 -12.01
CA ILE A 243 -4.75 9.37 -12.42
C ILE A 243 -5.20 8.51 -11.24
#